data_AF-A0A7S0EAL6-F1
#
_entry.id   AF-A0A7S0EAL6-F1
#
_cell.length_a   1.000
_cell.length_b   1.000
_cell.length_c   1.000
_cell.angle_alpha   90.00
_cell.angle_beta   90.00
_cell.angle_gamma   90.00
#
_symmetry.space_group_name_H-M   'P 1'
#
loop_
_entity.id
_entity.type
_entity.pdbx_description
1 polymer ?
#
loop_
_entity_poly.entity_id
_entity_poly.type
_entity_poly.pdbx_seq_one_letter_code
_entity_poly.pdbx_strand_id
1 'polypeptide(L)'
;PRADTERRRLSFTCPRAKLMAQPVVGDRAEDLILKDLLAATPTEKLTDTSASDEMNAMYIASGMKPLPNPTDAPVLEVSCDQCGAGDAKQRCSACASAHYCTKQCQVAAWKAGHKAACGGLQAACEQDGKAVVAALNDVSLGADRVAELGRLDREGAYKVAVSNGLFAGLTAALCDEAEQVVHLWLNPQPPNVPTSLFHHISTSVFRGERHRTDGGFGMADGGRLASFLRAEPAGWLAMLAAGNAVAHMGVGAKIEQELWAYAHRAARDVWSFFNLALIHRAVAIAIFRVPTPDAADDAPPLEADPAASSPSATPLDAPASSFDAVLAHALRLGVLTTADAEKLTDDIAEGLNIEASAAMELAPLVADAAAAAADTAAGRSASAAIAMGTAQLFMRCIDTTFDPDVLDERRDQGGTIEGNIYQAAAMLSYWAQELHVVSGADFDACLDLSGTKRAMYRNFSTPMAVATIRKGSKLSMDELSSVLRPMQ
;
A
#
# COMPACT_ATOMS: atom_id res chain seq x y z
N PRO A 1 -59.07 32.27 36.35
CA PRO A 1 -59.05 33.63 35.78
C PRO A 1 -57.65 34.26 35.96
N ARG A 2 -56.85 34.16 34.89
CA ARG A 2 -55.56 34.82 34.59
C ARG A 2 -54.53 34.99 35.73
N ALA A 3 -53.55 34.09 35.74
CA ALA A 3 -52.23 34.34 36.31
C ALA A 3 -51.28 34.73 35.16
N ASP A 4 -50.74 35.95 35.22
CA ASP A 4 -49.77 36.49 34.28
C ASP A 4 -48.36 35.97 34.59
N THR A 5 -47.72 35.38 33.59
CA THR A 5 -46.32 34.99 33.55
C THR A 5 -45.42 36.18 33.27
N GLU A 6 -44.74 36.72 34.30
CA GLU A 6 -43.61 37.63 34.15
C GLU A 6 -42.34 36.85 33.72
N ARG A 7 -41.91 37.04 32.47
CA ARG A 7 -40.58 36.65 31.98
C ARG A 7 -39.53 37.62 32.49
N ARG A 8 -38.77 37.23 33.52
CA ARG A 8 -37.47 37.86 33.84
C ARG A 8 -36.44 37.49 32.77
N ARG A 9 -36.01 38.47 31.96
CA ARG A 9 -34.76 38.38 31.17
C ARG A 9 -33.59 38.61 32.12
N LEU A 10 -32.78 37.59 32.37
CA LEU A 10 -31.46 37.72 32.97
C LEU A 10 -30.48 38.13 31.87
N SER A 11 -30.04 39.39 31.89
CA SER A 11 -28.91 39.88 31.12
C SER A 11 -27.61 39.47 31.82
N PHE A 12 -26.91 38.48 31.28
CA PHE A 12 -25.52 38.22 31.66
C PHE A 12 -24.61 39.18 30.89
N THR A 13 -24.10 40.21 31.58
CA THR A 13 -22.99 41.03 31.10
C THR A 13 -21.68 40.31 31.44
N CYS A 14 -20.98 39.83 30.41
CA CYS A 14 -19.62 39.30 30.54
C CYS A 14 -18.62 40.45 30.78
N PRO A 15 -17.74 40.39 31.79
CA PRO A 15 -16.72 41.40 31.98
C PRO A 15 -15.64 41.30 30.91
N ARG A 16 -15.49 42.41 30.18
CA ARG A 16 -14.48 42.73 29.17
C ARG A 16 -13.07 42.51 29.74
N ALA A 17 -12.45 41.38 29.42
CA ALA A 17 -11.03 41.14 29.66
C ALA A 17 -10.19 42.06 28.76
N LYS A 18 -9.25 42.79 29.37
CA LYS A 18 -8.26 43.61 28.68
C LYS A 18 -7.39 42.72 27.79
N LEU A 19 -7.43 42.96 26.47
CA LEU A 19 -6.38 42.51 25.56
C LEU A 19 -5.04 43.11 26.02
N MET A 20 -4.12 42.25 26.43
CA MET A 20 -2.70 42.59 26.46
C MET A 20 -2.11 42.25 25.10
N ALA A 21 -1.51 43.25 24.46
CA ALA A 21 -0.77 43.10 23.22
C ALA A 21 0.42 42.17 23.44
N GLN A 22 0.50 41.08 22.68
CA GLN A 22 1.71 40.29 22.55
C GLN A 22 2.70 41.01 21.61
N PRO A 23 4.02 40.93 21.87
CA PRO A 23 5.01 41.50 20.98
C PRO A 23 5.07 40.71 19.68
N VAL A 24 5.05 41.43 18.56
CA VAL A 24 5.37 40.92 17.23
C VAL A 24 6.82 40.45 17.24
N VAL A 25 7.03 39.13 17.25
CA VAL A 25 8.32 38.52 16.99
C VAL A 25 8.54 38.61 15.48
N GLY A 26 9.51 39.43 15.07
CA GLY A 26 9.84 39.63 13.69
C GLY A 26 10.58 38.42 13.11
N ASP A 27 10.03 37.88 12.03
CA ASP A 27 10.78 37.09 11.04
C ASP A 27 11.98 37.92 10.56
N ARG A 28 13.22 37.47 10.84
CA ARG A 28 14.46 37.79 10.09
C ARG A 28 15.72 37.34 10.85
N ALA A 29 16.13 36.10 10.61
CA ALA A 29 17.55 35.70 10.68
C ALA A 29 17.76 34.39 9.91
N GLU A 30 16.83 33.44 10.06
CA GLU A 30 16.97 32.08 9.53
C GLU A 30 16.71 32.02 8.00
N ASP A 31 15.76 32.82 7.49
CA ASP A 31 15.45 32.90 6.06
C ASP A 31 16.55 33.53 5.19
N LEU A 32 17.43 34.35 5.77
CA LEU A 32 18.54 34.95 5.03
C LEU A 32 19.71 33.97 4.87
N ILE A 33 19.92 33.10 5.86
CA ILE A 33 20.98 32.07 5.81
C ILE A 33 20.63 31.00 4.76
N LEU A 34 19.36 30.61 4.66
CA LEU A 34 18.92 29.60 3.70
C LEU A 34 18.97 30.10 2.24
N LYS A 35 18.74 31.41 2.02
CA LYS A 35 18.76 32.02 0.69
C LYS A 35 20.18 32.18 0.13
N ASP A 36 21.16 32.45 1.00
CA ASP A 36 22.56 32.54 0.61
C ASP A 36 23.20 31.16 0.39
N LEU A 37 22.73 30.11 1.09
CA LEU A 37 23.14 28.73 0.88
C LEU A 37 22.63 28.14 -0.45
N LEU A 38 21.42 28.51 -0.88
CA LEU A 38 20.83 28.07 -2.15
C LEU A 38 21.39 28.84 -3.37
N ALA A 39 21.95 30.03 -3.17
CA ALA A 39 22.57 30.81 -4.25
C ALA A 39 24.00 30.34 -4.62
N ALA A 40 24.61 29.44 -3.81
CA ALA A 40 25.98 28.99 -3.99
C ALA A 40 26.12 27.63 -4.73
N THR A 41 25.02 26.98 -5.14
CA THR A 41 25.09 25.67 -5.79
C THR A 41 25.10 25.83 -7.32
N PRO A 42 26.17 25.42 -8.04
CA PRO A 42 26.17 25.44 -9.49
C PRO A 42 25.19 24.38 -10.02
N THR A 43 24.22 24.81 -10.82
CA THR A 43 23.34 23.91 -11.57
C THR A 43 24.09 23.35 -12.79
N GLU A 44 24.75 22.20 -12.62
CA GLU A 44 25.11 21.35 -13.75
C GLU A 44 24.04 20.28 -13.98
N LYS A 45 23.71 20.08 -15.26
CA LYS A 45 22.66 19.17 -15.73
C LYS A 45 23.07 17.72 -15.41
N LEU A 46 22.37 17.09 -14.45
CA LEU A 46 22.49 15.66 -14.20
C LEU A 46 21.67 14.86 -15.21
N THR A 47 22.33 14.44 -16.28
CA THR A 47 22.02 13.18 -16.96
C THR A 47 23.30 12.38 -17.00
N ASP A 48 23.68 11.73 -15.91
CA ASP A 48 24.71 10.70 -15.99
C ASP A 48 24.70 9.75 -14.79
N THR A 49 25.15 8.52 -15.02
CA THR A 49 25.35 7.45 -14.03
C THR A 49 26.46 7.77 -13.00
N SER A 50 27.02 8.98 -13.03
CA SER A 50 28.14 9.44 -12.21
C SER A 50 27.85 9.46 -10.71
N ALA A 51 26.59 9.59 -10.29
CA ALA A 51 26.22 9.57 -8.87
C ALA A 51 26.47 8.20 -8.21
N SER A 52 26.46 7.10 -8.98
CA SER A 52 26.80 5.76 -8.49
C SER A 52 28.30 5.62 -8.26
N ASP A 53 29.11 6.14 -9.18
CA ASP A 53 30.57 6.01 -9.12
C ASP A 53 31.18 6.90 -8.04
N GLU A 54 30.65 8.11 -7.81
CA GLU A 54 31.06 8.98 -6.70
C GLU A 54 30.74 8.37 -5.33
N MET A 55 29.56 7.76 -5.19
CA MET A 55 29.16 7.10 -3.95
C MET A 55 30.00 5.85 -3.67
N ASN A 56 30.33 5.08 -4.71
CA ASN A 56 31.20 3.92 -4.61
C ASN A 56 32.66 4.34 -4.30
N ALA A 57 33.13 5.45 -4.87
CA ALA A 57 34.43 6.03 -4.55
C ALA A 57 34.53 6.48 -3.09
N MET A 58 33.47 7.09 -2.54
CA MET A 58 33.39 7.42 -1.10
C MET A 58 33.40 6.17 -0.21
N TYR A 59 32.76 5.08 -0.66
CA TYR A 59 32.75 3.78 0.02
C TYR A 59 34.17 3.18 0.11
N ILE A 60 34.89 3.16 -1.01
CA ILE A 60 36.27 2.66 -1.10
C ILE A 60 37.22 3.53 -0.27
N ALA A 61 37.07 4.85 -0.32
CA ALA A 61 37.88 5.79 0.46
C ALA A 61 37.73 5.60 1.98
N SER A 62 36.61 5.03 2.42
CA SER A 62 36.34 4.71 3.83
C SER A 62 36.89 3.34 4.26
N GLY A 63 37.66 2.66 3.42
CA GLY A 63 38.24 1.34 3.69
C GLY A 63 37.25 0.18 3.58
N MET A 64 36.04 0.43 3.06
CA MET A 64 35.05 -0.61 2.81
C MET A 64 35.25 -1.24 1.44
N LYS A 65 34.77 -2.47 1.26
CA LYS A 65 34.76 -3.12 -0.06
C LYS A 65 33.86 -2.32 -1.01
N PRO A 66 34.18 -2.27 -2.31
CA PRO A 66 33.32 -1.64 -3.30
C PRO A 66 31.90 -2.20 -3.18
N LEU A 67 30.89 -1.33 -3.29
CA LEU A 67 29.50 -1.76 -3.37
C LEU A 67 29.39 -2.73 -4.56
N PRO A 68 28.83 -3.94 -4.36
CA PRO A 68 28.49 -4.80 -5.50
C PRO A 68 27.55 -3.98 -6.39
N ASN A 69 27.83 -3.96 -7.69
CA ASN A 69 26.94 -3.29 -8.61
C ASN A 69 25.54 -3.92 -8.44
N PRO A 70 24.42 -3.19 -8.59
CA PRO A 70 23.09 -3.77 -8.52
C PRO A 70 22.88 -4.98 -9.45
N THR A 71 23.73 -5.13 -10.47
CA THR A 71 23.80 -6.28 -11.38
C THR A 71 24.55 -7.50 -10.84
N ASP A 72 25.25 -7.40 -9.71
CA ASP A 72 26.15 -8.45 -9.19
C ASP A 72 25.50 -9.37 -8.16
N ALA A 73 24.29 -9.04 -7.67
CA ALA A 73 23.48 -10.00 -6.92
C ALA A 73 22.99 -11.09 -7.91
N PRO A 74 23.15 -12.39 -7.61
CA PRO A 74 22.65 -13.44 -8.47
C PRO A 74 21.13 -13.36 -8.49
N VAL A 75 20.59 -12.65 -9.49
CA VAL A 75 19.19 -12.76 -9.88
C VAL A 75 18.96 -14.25 -10.06
N LEU A 76 17.98 -14.83 -9.36
CA LEU A 76 17.67 -16.24 -9.52
C LEU A 76 17.13 -16.41 -10.94
N GLU A 77 18.07 -16.76 -11.81
CA GLU A 77 17.92 -16.75 -13.23
C GLU A 77 16.94 -17.85 -13.60
N VAL A 78 15.83 -17.46 -14.23
CA VAL A 78 14.90 -18.41 -14.81
C VAL A 78 15.70 -19.28 -15.78
N SER A 79 15.73 -20.59 -15.52
CA SER A 79 16.51 -21.52 -16.33
C SER A 79 15.79 -21.81 -17.65
N CYS A 80 16.54 -21.89 -18.74
CA CYS A 80 16.03 -22.27 -20.05
C CYS A 80 15.53 -23.73 -20.04
N ASP A 81 14.28 -23.97 -20.41
CA ASP A 81 13.68 -25.31 -20.47
C ASP A 81 14.33 -26.24 -21.50
N GLN A 82 15.15 -25.70 -22.42
CA GLN A 82 15.87 -26.48 -23.41
C GLN A 82 17.30 -26.84 -22.98
N CYS A 83 18.07 -25.88 -22.48
CA CYS A 83 19.50 -26.04 -22.24
C CYS A 83 19.91 -25.88 -20.77
N GLY A 84 19.00 -25.49 -19.89
CA GLY A 84 19.25 -25.31 -18.45
C GLY A 84 20.06 -24.06 -18.09
N ALA A 85 20.51 -23.26 -19.07
CA ALA A 85 21.20 -22.00 -18.79
C ALA A 85 20.29 -21.06 -18.00
N GLY A 86 20.81 -20.48 -16.93
CA GLY A 86 20.19 -19.30 -16.32
C GLY A 86 20.30 -18.12 -17.27
N ASP A 87 19.28 -17.24 -17.26
CA ASP A 87 19.07 -16.06 -18.13
C ASP A 87 17.94 -16.17 -19.17
N ALA A 88 16.96 -17.05 -18.96
CA ALA A 88 15.88 -17.25 -19.92
C ALA A 88 14.95 -16.03 -20.05
N LYS A 89 15.28 -15.13 -20.99
CA LYS A 89 14.53 -13.88 -21.27
C LYS A 89 13.30 -14.08 -22.15
N GLN A 90 13.25 -15.13 -22.95
CA GLN A 90 12.13 -15.43 -23.83
C GLN A 90 11.17 -16.40 -23.15
N ARG A 91 9.90 -16.34 -23.53
CA ARG A 91 8.87 -17.27 -23.05
C ARG A 91 8.04 -17.80 -24.20
N CYS A 92 7.41 -18.94 -23.99
CA CYS A 92 6.41 -19.45 -24.92
C CYS A 92 5.23 -18.47 -24.98
N SER A 93 4.90 -17.95 -26.17
CA SER A 93 3.79 -16.99 -26.33
C SER A 93 2.42 -17.60 -26.08
N ALA A 94 2.29 -18.93 -26.21
CA ALA A 94 1.04 -19.65 -25.98
C ALA A 94 0.82 -19.96 -24.49
N CYS A 95 1.65 -20.82 -23.88
CA CYS A 95 1.43 -21.22 -22.48
C CYS A 95 2.00 -20.23 -21.44
N ALA A 96 2.90 -19.33 -21.85
CA ALA A 96 3.64 -18.40 -20.97
C ALA A 96 4.35 -19.04 -19.75
N SER A 97 4.43 -20.37 -19.71
CA SER A 97 5.02 -21.13 -18.59
C SER A 97 6.47 -21.55 -18.87
N ALA A 98 6.78 -21.85 -20.13
CA ALA A 98 8.12 -22.26 -20.53
C ALA A 98 8.98 -21.06 -20.92
N HIS A 99 10.24 -21.07 -20.50
CA HIS A 99 11.23 -20.01 -20.64
C HIS A 99 12.45 -20.49 -21.44
N TYR A 100 13.01 -19.60 -22.25
CA TYR A 100 14.12 -19.88 -23.15
C TYR A 100 15.11 -18.71 -23.18
N CYS A 101 16.41 -18.99 -23.18
CA CYS A 101 17.44 -17.95 -23.36
C CYS A 101 17.41 -17.36 -24.79
N THR A 102 17.12 -18.19 -25.79
CA THR A 102 17.14 -17.80 -27.21
C THR A 102 16.00 -18.41 -28.01
N LYS A 103 15.74 -17.81 -29.18
CA LYS A 103 14.75 -18.32 -30.14
C LYS A 103 15.10 -19.72 -30.63
N GLN A 104 16.40 -20.02 -30.75
CA GLN A 104 16.89 -21.34 -31.14
C GLN A 104 16.53 -22.40 -30.08
N CYS A 105 16.74 -22.08 -28.80
CA CYS A 105 16.32 -22.94 -27.69
C CYS A 105 14.81 -23.16 -27.67
N GLN A 106 14.02 -22.11 -27.92
CA GLN A 106 12.57 -22.24 -28.04
C GLN A 106 12.15 -23.18 -29.18
N VAL A 107 12.75 -23.05 -30.37
CA VAL A 107 12.44 -23.92 -31.52
C VAL A 107 12.90 -25.36 -31.27
N ALA A 108 14.04 -25.55 -30.61
CA ALA A 108 14.53 -26.86 -30.23
C ALA A 108 13.59 -27.54 -29.23
N ALA A 109 13.21 -26.87 -28.14
CA ALA A 109 12.24 -27.38 -27.16
C ALA A 109 10.88 -27.66 -27.80
N TRP A 110 10.43 -26.79 -28.71
CA TRP A 110 9.20 -26.98 -29.47
C TRP A 110 9.20 -28.32 -30.21
N LYS A 111 10.29 -28.65 -30.90
CA LYS A 111 10.47 -29.93 -31.61
C LYS A 111 10.72 -31.11 -30.67
N ALA A 112 11.38 -30.88 -29.52
CA ALA A 112 11.75 -31.91 -28.56
C ALA A 112 10.58 -32.43 -27.70
N GLY A 113 9.42 -31.76 -27.73
CA GLY A 113 8.21 -32.22 -27.02
C GLY A 113 7.32 -31.11 -26.50
N HIS A 114 7.83 -29.88 -26.39
CA HIS A 114 7.02 -28.77 -25.86
C HIS A 114 5.78 -28.53 -26.70
N LYS A 115 5.79 -28.76 -28.02
CA LYS A 115 4.59 -28.65 -28.86
C LYS A 115 3.43 -29.51 -28.36
N ALA A 116 3.72 -30.75 -27.94
CA ALA A 116 2.70 -31.67 -27.43
C ALA A 116 2.25 -31.30 -26.00
N ALA A 117 3.19 -30.84 -25.16
CA ALA A 117 2.90 -30.45 -23.78
C ALA A 117 2.23 -29.06 -23.66
N CYS A 118 2.42 -28.18 -24.64
CA CYS A 118 2.03 -26.76 -24.58
C CYS A 118 0.54 -26.58 -24.27
N GLY A 119 -0.33 -27.37 -24.92
CA GLY A 119 -1.77 -27.32 -24.68
C GLY A 119 -2.16 -27.72 -23.25
N GLY A 120 -1.50 -28.74 -22.70
CA GLY A 120 -1.70 -29.16 -21.30
C GLY A 120 -1.22 -28.09 -20.30
N LEU A 121 -0.08 -27.46 -20.57
CA LEU A 121 0.42 -26.35 -19.75
C LEU A 121 -0.51 -25.13 -19.80
N GLN A 122 -1.08 -24.81 -20.96
CA GLN A 122 -2.05 -23.73 -21.11
C GLN A 122 -3.34 -24.04 -20.33
N ALA A 123 -3.88 -25.26 -20.46
CA ALA A 123 -5.05 -25.69 -19.70
C ALA A 123 -4.81 -25.66 -18.18
N ALA A 124 -3.62 -26.07 -17.73
CA ALA A 124 -3.25 -26.01 -16.32
C ALA A 124 -3.12 -24.55 -15.81
N CYS A 125 -2.58 -23.64 -16.62
CA CYS A 125 -2.56 -22.21 -16.28
C CYS A 125 -3.97 -21.63 -16.23
N GLU A 126 -4.82 -22.03 -17.17
CA GLU A 126 -6.20 -21.57 -17.22
C GLU A 126 -7.00 -22.01 -15.99
N GLN A 127 -6.87 -23.30 -15.63
CA GLN A 127 -7.48 -23.86 -14.43
C GLN A 127 -7.00 -23.13 -13.17
N ASP A 128 -5.69 -22.95 -13.01
CA ASP A 128 -5.13 -22.29 -11.83
C ASP A 128 -5.54 -20.83 -11.72
N GLY A 129 -5.46 -20.08 -12.81
CA GLY A 129 -5.86 -18.67 -12.82
C GLY A 129 -7.35 -18.50 -12.44
N LYS A 130 -8.22 -19.35 -12.97
CA LYS A 130 -9.66 -19.35 -12.62
C LYS A 130 -9.91 -19.80 -11.19
N ALA A 131 -9.23 -20.84 -10.73
CA ALA A 131 -9.38 -21.35 -9.37
C ALA A 131 -9.00 -20.30 -8.31
N VAL A 132 -7.89 -19.58 -8.53
CA VAL A 132 -7.46 -18.51 -7.61
C VAL A 132 -8.48 -17.38 -7.55
N VAL A 133 -9.01 -16.94 -8.70
CA VAL A 133 -10.04 -15.89 -8.71
C VAL A 133 -11.34 -16.35 -8.06
N ALA A 134 -11.76 -17.60 -8.32
CA ALA A 134 -12.92 -18.18 -7.67
C ALA A 134 -12.76 -18.22 -6.14
N ALA A 135 -11.59 -18.63 -5.64
CA ALA A 135 -11.28 -18.64 -4.21
C ALA A 135 -11.29 -17.23 -3.61
N LEU A 136 -10.66 -16.24 -4.28
CA LEU A 136 -10.66 -14.84 -3.82
C LEU A 136 -12.07 -14.26 -3.67
N ASN A 137 -12.99 -14.63 -4.57
CA ASN A 137 -14.37 -14.16 -4.55
C ASN A 137 -15.26 -14.94 -3.57
N ASP A 138 -14.81 -16.06 -3.03
CA ASP A 138 -15.55 -16.85 -2.05
C ASP A 138 -15.29 -16.35 -0.63
N VAL A 139 -16.11 -15.39 -0.19
CA VAL A 139 -16.05 -14.80 1.15
C VAL A 139 -16.24 -15.84 2.28
N SER A 140 -16.85 -17.00 1.99
CA SER A 140 -17.05 -18.04 2.99
C SER A 140 -15.74 -18.74 3.40
N LEU A 141 -14.70 -18.63 2.57
CA LEU A 141 -13.36 -19.13 2.87
C LEU A 141 -12.59 -18.25 3.87
N GLY A 142 -13.05 -17.02 4.14
CA GLY A 142 -12.37 -16.09 5.04
C GLY A 142 -10.89 -15.89 4.66
N ALA A 143 -9.97 -16.24 5.57
CA ALA A 143 -8.53 -16.15 5.32
C ALA A 143 -8.02 -17.13 4.25
N ASP A 144 -8.67 -18.27 4.05
CA ASP A 144 -8.19 -19.31 3.11
C ASP A 144 -8.31 -18.88 1.65
N ARG A 145 -9.03 -17.79 1.35
CA ARG A 145 -9.17 -17.24 0.00
C ARG A 145 -7.84 -16.87 -0.67
N VAL A 146 -6.79 -16.63 0.12
CA VAL A 146 -5.43 -16.29 -0.37
C VAL A 146 -4.44 -17.46 -0.32
N ALA A 147 -4.85 -18.63 0.17
CA ALA A 147 -3.96 -19.78 0.32
C ALA A 147 -3.33 -20.23 -1.01
N GLU A 148 -4.04 -20.03 -2.12
CA GLU A 148 -3.65 -20.51 -3.45
C GLU A 148 -2.97 -19.44 -4.32
N LEU A 149 -2.67 -18.25 -3.78
CA LEU A 149 -2.02 -17.17 -4.55
C LEU A 149 -0.66 -17.57 -5.14
N GLY A 150 0.03 -18.53 -4.53
CA GLY A 150 1.29 -19.08 -5.06
C GLY A 150 1.15 -19.74 -6.44
N ARG A 151 -0.06 -20.18 -6.84
CA ARG A 151 -0.29 -20.72 -8.19
C ARG A 151 -0.09 -19.68 -9.30
N LEU A 152 -0.13 -18.39 -8.95
CA LEU A 152 0.08 -17.26 -9.86
C LEU A 152 1.57 -16.94 -10.12
N ASP A 153 2.50 -17.74 -9.58
CA ASP A 153 3.92 -17.65 -9.94
C ASP A 153 4.16 -18.01 -11.40
N ARG A 154 3.27 -18.81 -11.99
CA ARG A 154 3.25 -19.04 -13.44
C ARG A 154 2.61 -17.83 -14.13
N GLU A 155 3.39 -17.13 -14.94
CA GLU A 155 2.94 -15.97 -15.71
C GLU A 155 1.67 -16.24 -16.53
N GLY A 156 1.53 -17.45 -17.09
CA GLY A 156 0.30 -17.86 -17.79
C GLY A 156 -0.92 -17.86 -16.87
N ALA A 157 -0.81 -18.43 -15.68
CA ALA A 157 -1.89 -18.44 -14.68
C ALA A 157 -2.22 -17.03 -14.20
N TYR A 158 -1.20 -16.19 -13.96
CA TYR A 158 -1.40 -14.78 -13.61
C TYR A 158 -2.19 -14.02 -14.67
N LYS A 159 -1.81 -14.14 -15.95
CA LYS A 159 -2.53 -13.49 -17.06
C LYS A 159 -3.99 -13.93 -17.14
N VAL A 160 -4.24 -15.23 -17.02
CA VAL A 160 -5.61 -15.76 -16.98
C VAL A 160 -6.35 -15.16 -15.79
N ALA A 161 -5.76 -15.16 -14.59
CA ALA A 161 -6.39 -14.60 -13.40
C ALA A 161 -6.75 -13.12 -13.60
N VAL A 162 -5.84 -12.30 -14.13
CA VAL A 162 -6.11 -10.88 -14.46
C VAL A 162 -7.31 -10.75 -15.39
N SER A 163 -7.35 -11.52 -16.48
CA SER A 163 -8.49 -11.49 -17.42
C SER A 163 -9.81 -12.01 -16.82
N ASN A 164 -9.77 -12.71 -15.68
CA ASN A 164 -10.95 -13.23 -15.00
C ASN A 164 -11.33 -12.39 -13.76
N GLY A 165 -10.69 -11.24 -13.51
CA GLY A 165 -11.05 -10.35 -12.40
C GLY A 165 -10.21 -10.52 -11.14
N LEU A 166 -8.96 -10.99 -11.25
CA LEU A 166 -8.02 -11.07 -10.13
C LEU A 166 -7.95 -9.77 -9.33
N PHE A 167 -7.81 -8.63 -10.01
CA PHE A 167 -7.60 -7.37 -9.35
C PHE A 167 -8.80 -6.92 -8.52
N ALA A 168 -10.02 -7.02 -9.06
CA ALA A 168 -11.24 -6.80 -8.29
C ALA A 168 -11.34 -7.74 -7.07
N GLY A 169 -11.01 -9.02 -7.24
CA GLY A 169 -10.97 -9.99 -6.15
C GLY A 169 -9.95 -9.65 -5.06
N LEU A 170 -8.76 -9.17 -5.44
CA LEU A 170 -7.75 -8.69 -4.48
C LEU A 170 -8.23 -7.43 -3.74
N THR A 171 -8.83 -6.47 -4.44
CA THR A 171 -9.40 -5.26 -3.83
C THR A 171 -10.47 -5.63 -2.81
N ALA A 172 -11.41 -6.50 -3.18
CA ALA A 172 -12.45 -6.99 -2.27
C ALA A 172 -11.85 -7.69 -1.06
N ALA A 173 -10.82 -8.51 -1.26
CA ALA A 173 -10.13 -9.20 -0.17
C ALA A 173 -9.39 -8.26 0.80
N LEU A 174 -8.89 -7.13 0.31
CA LEU A 174 -8.26 -6.11 1.13
C LEU A 174 -9.30 -5.27 1.89
N CYS A 175 -10.41 -4.90 1.26
CA CYS A 175 -11.50 -4.20 1.95
C CYS A 175 -12.09 -5.05 3.09
N ASP A 176 -12.35 -6.32 2.83
CA ASP A 176 -12.89 -7.24 3.83
C ASP A 176 -11.87 -7.50 4.97
N GLU A 177 -10.56 -7.46 4.70
CA GLU A 177 -9.57 -7.42 5.79
C GLU A 177 -9.65 -6.13 6.59
N ALA A 178 -9.76 -4.98 5.94
CA ALA A 178 -9.85 -3.70 6.64
C ALA A 178 -11.03 -3.69 7.64
N GLU A 179 -12.18 -4.19 7.21
CA GLU A 179 -13.42 -4.25 8.02
C GLU A 179 -13.41 -5.34 9.09
N GLN A 180 -12.78 -6.49 8.81
CA GLN A 180 -12.90 -7.68 9.65
C GLN A 180 -11.58 -8.13 10.28
N VAL A 181 -10.55 -7.28 10.30
CA VAL A 181 -9.22 -7.65 10.80
C VAL A 181 -9.28 -8.26 12.19
N VAL A 182 -10.11 -7.73 13.08
CA VAL A 182 -10.23 -8.25 14.45
C VAL A 182 -10.79 -9.67 14.42
N HIS A 183 -11.85 -9.92 13.66
CA HIS A 183 -12.48 -11.24 13.55
C HIS A 183 -11.56 -12.27 12.87
N LEU A 184 -10.86 -11.86 11.80
CA LEU A 184 -9.91 -12.72 11.07
C LEU A 184 -8.75 -13.21 11.95
N TRP A 185 -8.36 -12.41 12.94
CA TRP A 185 -7.27 -12.74 13.87
C TRP A 185 -7.74 -13.40 15.17
N LEU A 186 -8.94 -13.06 15.67
CA LEU A 186 -9.49 -13.64 16.91
C LEU A 186 -10.15 -15.00 16.70
N ASN A 187 -10.51 -15.37 15.48
CA ASN A 187 -10.87 -16.75 15.15
C ASN A 187 -9.61 -17.47 14.62
N PRO A 188 -8.87 -18.21 15.47
CA PRO A 188 -7.72 -18.96 15.02
C PRO A 188 -8.18 -19.99 13.98
N GLN A 189 -7.95 -19.66 12.71
CA GLN A 189 -7.93 -20.63 11.62
C GLN A 189 -6.89 -21.71 11.97
N PRO A 190 -7.00 -22.93 11.40
CA PRO A 190 -6.10 -24.05 11.69
C PRO A 190 -4.61 -23.63 11.76
N PRO A 191 -3.78 -24.38 12.50
CA PRO A 191 -2.49 -23.94 13.11
C PRO A 191 -1.38 -23.39 12.18
N ASN A 192 -1.65 -23.17 10.90
CA ASN A 192 -0.67 -22.83 9.87
C ASN A 192 -0.85 -21.44 9.24
N VAL A 193 -1.86 -20.63 9.59
CA VAL A 193 -2.04 -19.31 8.93
C VAL A 193 -2.41 -18.18 9.90
N PRO A 194 -1.51 -17.73 10.79
CA PRO A 194 -1.66 -16.45 11.46
C PRO A 194 -0.96 -15.37 10.63
N THR A 195 -1.49 -15.06 9.45
CA THR A 195 -1.01 -13.92 8.65
C THR A 195 -2.17 -13.18 8.01
N SER A 196 -2.04 -11.86 7.96
CA SER A 196 -3.02 -11.00 7.30
C SER A 196 -3.16 -11.37 5.82
N LEU A 197 -4.36 -11.17 5.28
CA LEU A 197 -4.64 -11.34 3.86
C LEU A 197 -3.73 -10.44 3.02
N PHE A 198 -3.53 -9.20 3.47
CA PHE A 198 -2.61 -8.26 2.84
C PHE A 198 -1.16 -8.75 2.92
N HIS A 199 -0.71 -9.33 4.04
CA HIS A 199 0.60 -9.95 4.08
C HIS A 199 0.73 -11.05 3.01
N HIS A 200 -0.26 -11.93 2.85
CA HIS A 200 -0.23 -12.95 1.80
C HIS A 200 -0.26 -12.36 0.39
N ILE A 201 -1.11 -11.37 0.13
CA ILE A 201 -1.22 -10.71 -1.17
C ILE A 201 0.10 -10.02 -1.53
N SER A 202 0.68 -9.25 -0.61
CA SER A 202 1.94 -8.55 -0.82
C SER A 202 3.13 -9.52 -1.01
N THR A 203 3.20 -10.60 -0.23
CA THR A 203 4.29 -11.59 -0.32
C THR A 203 4.10 -12.67 -1.39
N SER A 204 2.93 -12.75 -2.00
CA SER A 204 2.64 -13.69 -3.09
C SER A 204 2.44 -12.97 -4.42
N VAL A 205 1.47 -12.06 -4.55
CA VAL A 205 1.08 -11.44 -5.84
C VAL A 205 1.94 -10.21 -6.18
N PHE A 206 2.49 -9.53 -5.18
CA PHE A 206 3.33 -8.36 -5.41
C PHE A 206 4.78 -8.54 -4.96
N ARG A 207 5.18 -9.80 -4.71
CA ARG A 207 6.56 -10.14 -4.40
C ARG A 207 7.44 -10.05 -5.65
N GLY A 208 8.49 -9.24 -5.56
CA GLY A 208 9.59 -9.27 -6.51
C GLY A 208 10.46 -10.51 -6.30
N GLU A 209 11.22 -10.89 -7.32
CA GLU A 209 12.16 -12.03 -7.25
C GLU A 209 11.51 -13.35 -6.79
N ARG A 210 10.30 -13.66 -7.27
CA ARG A 210 9.50 -14.86 -6.89
C ARG A 210 10.25 -16.19 -6.90
N HIS A 211 11.30 -16.29 -7.71
CA HIS A 211 12.09 -17.50 -7.83
C HIS A 211 13.17 -17.64 -6.76
N ARG A 212 13.26 -16.74 -5.77
CA ARG A 212 14.22 -16.83 -4.67
C ARG A 212 13.93 -17.96 -3.70
N THR A 213 14.82 -18.95 -3.68
CA THR A 213 14.79 -20.10 -2.76
C THR A 213 15.33 -19.77 -1.37
N ASP A 214 16.05 -18.66 -1.21
CA ASP A 214 16.59 -18.20 0.08
C ASP A 214 15.52 -17.59 1.02
N GLY A 215 14.27 -17.53 0.57
CA GLY A 215 13.14 -17.03 1.37
C GLY A 215 13.17 -15.52 1.62
N GLY A 216 14.12 -14.79 1.04
CA GLY A 216 14.24 -13.35 1.23
C GLY A 216 13.11 -12.57 0.55
N PHE A 217 12.54 -11.59 1.26
CA PHE A 217 11.68 -10.56 0.70
C PHE A 217 12.51 -9.30 0.42
N GLY A 218 13.26 -9.31 -0.68
CA GLY A 218 14.18 -8.22 -1.02
C GLY A 218 13.52 -7.07 -1.79
N MET A 219 12.45 -7.36 -2.55
CA MET A 219 11.88 -6.43 -3.52
C MET A 219 10.37 -6.64 -3.72
N ALA A 220 9.67 -5.58 -4.11
CA ALA A 220 8.31 -5.65 -4.63
C ALA A 220 8.31 -5.80 -6.16
N ASP A 221 7.29 -6.43 -6.72
CA ASP A 221 7.03 -6.43 -8.16
C ASP A 221 6.26 -5.15 -8.52
N GLY A 222 7.02 -4.06 -8.71
CA GLY A 222 6.45 -2.77 -9.07
C GLY A 222 5.64 -2.77 -10.37
N GLY A 223 5.90 -3.72 -11.29
CA GLY A 223 5.16 -3.84 -12.55
C GLY A 223 3.76 -4.41 -12.35
N ARG A 224 3.64 -5.54 -11.63
CA ARG A 224 2.34 -6.13 -11.27
C ARG A 224 1.55 -5.19 -10.38
N LEU A 225 2.19 -4.57 -9.38
CA LEU A 225 1.51 -3.63 -8.49
C LEU A 225 1.01 -2.39 -9.23
N ALA A 226 1.82 -1.76 -10.08
CA ALA A 226 1.37 -0.62 -10.89
C ALA A 226 0.22 -1.02 -11.84
N SER A 227 0.23 -2.25 -12.38
CA SER A 227 -0.86 -2.76 -13.21
C SER A 227 -2.15 -2.93 -12.43
N PHE A 228 -2.07 -3.49 -11.21
CA PHE A 228 -3.20 -3.57 -10.27
C PHE A 228 -3.78 -2.19 -9.97
N LEU A 229 -2.95 -1.23 -9.55
CA LEU A 229 -3.41 0.10 -9.15
C LEU A 229 -4.00 0.92 -10.30
N ARG A 230 -3.57 0.69 -11.55
CA ARG A 230 -4.19 1.30 -12.73
C ARG A 230 -5.55 0.67 -13.07
N ALA A 231 -5.66 -0.64 -12.91
CA ALA A 231 -6.88 -1.38 -13.22
C ALA A 231 -7.96 -1.20 -12.14
N GLU A 232 -7.56 -1.02 -10.88
CA GLU A 232 -8.45 -0.90 -9.73
C GLU A 232 -8.28 0.46 -9.05
N PRO A 233 -9.13 1.45 -9.39
CA PRO A 233 -9.10 2.80 -8.80
C PRO A 233 -9.14 2.82 -7.27
N ALA A 234 -9.82 1.85 -6.66
CA ALA A 234 -9.94 1.69 -5.21
C ALA A 234 -8.81 0.87 -4.58
N GLY A 235 -7.97 0.21 -5.39
CA GLY A 235 -6.96 -0.75 -4.92
C GLY A 235 -5.95 -0.12 -3.96
N TRP A 236 -5.50 1.12 -4.23
CA TRP A 236 -4.57 1.83 -3.32
C TRP A 236 -5.18 2.07 -1.95
N LEU A 237 -6.43 2.55 -1.92
CA LEU A 237 -7.13 2.85 -0.67
C LEU A 237 -7.45 1.58 0.12
N ALA A 238 -7.85 0.51 -0.57
CA ALA A 238 -8.06 -0.80 0.03
C ALA A 238 -6.78 -1.34 0.68
N MET A 239 -5.62 -1.22 0.02
CA MET A 239 -4.34 -1.59 0.59
C MET A 239 -4.01 -0.76 1.85
N LEU A 240 -4.19 0.56 1.80
CA LEU A 240 -3.92 1.42 2.96
C LEU A 240 -4.84 1.10 4.14
N ALA A 241 -6.13 0.90 3.87
CA ALA A 241 -7.10 0.53 4.89
C ALA A 241 -6.74 -0.81 5.55
N ALA A 242 -6.44 -1.84 4.75
CA ALA A 242 -6.00 -3.14 5.27
C ALA A 242 -4.67 -3.01 6.04
N GLY A 243 -3.71 -2.24 5.54
CA GLY A 243 -2.43 -2.04 6.23
C GLY A 243 -2.56 -1.31 7.56
N ASN A 244 -3.46 -0.33 7.63
CA ASN A 244 -3.80 0.33 8.89
C ASN A 244 -4.46 -0.64 9.87
N ALA A 245 -5.44 -1.41 9.41
CA ALA A 245 -6.13 -2.40 10.23
C ALA A 245 -5.14 -3.42 10.84
N VAL A 246 -4.20 -3.92 10.03
CA VAL A 246 -3.15 -4.84 10.50
C VAL A 246 -2.17 -4.16 11.47
N ALA A 247 -1.81 -2.89 11.28
CA ALA A 247 -0.97 -2.15 12.23
C ALA A 247 -1.68 -1.91 13.57
N HIS A 248 -2.95 -1.51 13.54
CA HIS A 248 -3.78 -1.40 14.72
C HIS A 248 -3.85 -2.72 15.49
N MET A 249 -3.95 -3.86 14.80
CA MET A 249 -3.86 -5.18 15.42
C MET A 249 -2.50 -5.47 16.06
N GLY A 250 -1.41 -5.07 15.42
CA GLY A 250 -0.05 -5.28 15.93
C GLY A 250 0.33 -4.44 17.15
N VAL A 251 -0.28 -3.26 17.31
CA VAL A 251 0.13 -2.27 18.33
C VAL A 251 -0.99 -1.96 19.32
N GLY A 252 -2.21 -1.69 18.85
CA GLY A 252 -3.32 -1.19 19.65
C GLY A 252 -4.26 -2.26 20.21
N ALA A 253 -4.51 -3.33 19.45
CA ALA A 253 -5.56 -4.29 19.80
C ALA A 253 -5.28 -5.10 21.08
N LYS A 254 -6.34 -5.44 21.80
CA LYS A 254 -6.30 -6.37 22.94
C LYS A 254 -6.37 -7.81 22.41
N ILE A 255 -5.25 -8.32 21.94
CA ILE A 255 -5.09 -9.72 21.52
C ILE A 255 -4.36 -10.54 22.58
N GLU A 256 -4.52 -11.87 22.50
CA GLU A 256 -3.77 -12.80 23.35
C GLU A 256 -2.27 -12.60 23.15
N GLN A 257 -1.51 -12.66 24.25
CA GLN A 257 -0.07 -12.37 24.24
C GLN A 257 0.72 -13.27 23.27
N GLU A 258 0.25 -14.50 23.06
CA GLU A 258 0.87 -15.47 22.15
C GLU A 258 0.70 -15.07 20.67
N LEU A 259 -0.41 -14.39 20.33
CA LEU A 259 -0.72 -13.93 18.98
C LEU A 259 -0.03 -12.60 18.64
N TRP A 260 0.37 -11.83 19.65
CA TRP A 260 0.96 -10.50 19.45
C TRP A 260 2.21 -10.52 18.58
N ALA A 261 3.11 -11.51 18.75
CA ALA A 261 4.31 -11.61 17.92
C ALA A 261 4.01 -11.83 16.44
N TYR A 262 2.90 -12.51 16.12
CA TYR A 262 2.43 -12.73 14.75
C TYR A 262 1.79 -11.46 14.18
N ALA A 263 0.94 -10.79 14.95
CA ALA A 263 0.30 -9.54 14.56
C ALA A 263 1.34 -8.43 14.29
N HIS A 264 2.31 -8.27 15.20
CA HIS A 264 3.41 -7.32 15.04
C HIS A 264 4.24 -7.63 13.80
N ARG A 265 4.60 -8.91 13.58
CA ARG A 265 5.32 -9.33 12.36
C ARG A 265 4.54 -9.00 11.10
N ALA A 266 3.25 -9.34 11.05
CA ALA A 266 2.41 -9.07 9.90
C ALA A 266 2.31 -7.57 9.60
N ALA A 267 2.09 -6.75 10.64
CA ALA A 267 2.07 -5.30 10.52
C ALA A 267 3.39 -4.74 10.00
N ARG A 268 4.50 -5.15 10.61
CA ARG A 268 5.85 -4.76 10.17
C ARG A 268 6.07 -5.10 8.69
N ASP A 269 5.70 -6.31 8.27
CA ASP A 269 5.96 -6.79 6.92
C ASP A 269 5.07 -6.10 5.88
N VAL A 270 3.81 -5.83 6.21
CA VAL A 270 2.89 -5.03 5.38
C VAL A 270 3.42 -3.61 5.18
N TRP A 271 3.86 -2.95 6.24
CA TRP A 271 4.40 -1.58 6.12
C TRP A 271 5.79 -1.54 5.49
N SER A 272 6.60 -2.57 5.69
CA SER A 272 7.85 -2.76 4.94
C SER A 272 7.57 -2.96 3.45
N PHE A 273 6.48 -3.62 3.08
CA PHE A 273 6.09 -3.80 1.70
C PHE A 273 5.71 -2.46 1.04
N PHE A 274 5.02 -1.55 1.72
CA PHE A 274 4.79 -0.20 1.18
C PHE A 274 6.11 0.52 0.89
N ASN A 275 7.08 0.44 1.80
CA ASN A 275 8.42 1.01 1.56
C ASN A 275 9.08 0.39 0.33
N LEU A 276 8.98 -0.93 0.12
CA LEU A 276 9.54 -1.58 -1.07
C LEU A 276 8.76 -1.23 -2.35
N ALA A 277 7.45 -1.16 -2.28
CA ALA A 277 6.58 -0.79 -3.40
C ALA A 277 6.86 0.64 -3.89
N LEU A 278 7.01 1.58 -2.95
CA LEU A 278 7.24 2.99 -3.24
C LEU A 278 8.66 3.30 -3.72
N ILE A 279 9.57 2.34 -3.78
CA ILE A 279 10.84 2.51 -4.51
C ILE A 279 10.57 2.67 -6.00
N HIS A 280 9.50 2.04 -6.50
CA HIS A 280 9.20 1.99 -7.92
C HIS A 280 8.41 3.22 -8.37
N ARG A 281 9.03 4.05 -9.20
CA ARG A 281 8.38 5.20 -9.85
C ARG A 281 7.06 4.83 -10.55
N ALA A 282 7.00 3.65 -11.18
CA ALA A 282 5.79 3.17 -11.86
C ALA A 282 4.59 2.98 -10.92
N VAL A 283 4.85 2.58 -9.67
CA VAL A 283 3.83 2.44 -8.62
C VAL A 283 3.34 3.82 -8.22
N ALA A 284 4.24 4.77 -7.96
CA ALA A 284 3.86 6.15 -7.63
C ALA A 284 3.02 6.82 -8.73
N ILE A 285 3.40 6.64 -10.01
CA ILE A 285 2.60 7.12 -11.16
C ILE A 285 1.20 6.51 -11.14
N ALA A 286 1.08 5.21 -10.85
CA ALA A 286 -0.21 4.53 -10.79
C ALA A 286 -1.06 5.04 -9.62
N ILE A 287 -0.47 5.24 -8.43
CA ILE A 287 -1.16 5.80 -7.26
C ILE A 287 -1.73 7.18 -7.58
N PHE A 288 -0.90 8.09 -8.07
CA PHE A 288 -1.32 9.46 -8.35
C PHE A 288 -2.05 9.62 -9.68
N ARG A 289 -2.23 8.55 -10.46
CA ARG A 289 -2.86 8.57 -11.79
C ARG A 289 -2.26 9.63 -12.72
N VAL A 290 -0.95 9.82 -12.66
CA VAL A 290 -0.25 10.78 -13.52
C VAL A 290 -0.26 10.24 -14.96
N PRO A 291 -0.74 11.00 -15.95
CA PRO A 291 -0.70 10.57 -17.34
C PRO A 291 0.73 10.25 -17.78
N THR A 292 0.95 9.05 -18.33
CA THR A 292 2.25 8.71 -18.92
C THR A 292 2.39 9.42 -20.26
N PRO A 293 3.51 10.11 -20.54
CA PRO A 293 3.72 10.83 -21.80
C PRO A 293 3.45 9.96 -23.04
N ASP A 294 3.89 8.71 -22.99
CA ASP A 294 3.81 7.77 -24.12
C ASP A 294 2.39 7.27 -24.42
N ALA A 295 1.44 7.41 -23.49
CA ALA A 295 0.06 6.96 -23.72
C ALA A 295 -0.73 7.90 -24.67
N ALA A 296 -0.25 9.14 -24.86
CA ALA A 296 -0.90 10.09 -25.74
C ALA A 296 -0.70 9.77 -27.23
N ASP A 297 0.40 9.08 -27.58
CA ASP A 297 0.76 8.79 -28.98
C ASP A 297 0.27 7.42 -29.46
N ASP A 298 -0.02 6.47 -28.56
CA ASP A 298 -0.45 5.10 -28.89
C ASP A 298 -1.96 4.83 -28.69
N ALA A 299 -2.74 5.83 -28.26
CA ALA A 299 -4.18 5.66 -28.11
C ALA A 299 -4.84 5.52 -29.50
N PRO A 300 -5.44 4.36 -29.86
CA PRO A 300 -6.17 4.23 -31.11
C PRO A 300 -7.30 5.26 -31.13
N PRO A 301 -7.55 5.93 -32.28
CA PRO A 301 -8.60 6.93 -32.38
C PRO A 301 -9.92 6.32 -31.90
N LEU A 302 -10.52 6.94 -30.89
CA LEU A 302 -11.83 6.56 -30.34
C LEU A 302 -12.87 6.63 -31.46
N GLU A 303 -13.14 5.49 -32.10
CA GLU A 303 -14.33 5.33 -32.93
C GLU A 303 -15.54 5.41 -31.99
N ALA A 304 -16.33 6.47 -32.14
CA ALA A 304 -17.56 6.67 -31.40
C ALA A 304 -18.54 5.53 -31.74
N ASP A 305 -18.78 4.62 -30.81
CA ASP A 305 -19.76 3.55 -30.94
C ASP A 305 -21.16 4.09 -30.61
N PRO A 306 -22.09 4.26 -31.58
CA PRO A 306 -23.34 4.96 -31.37
C PRO A 306 -24.47 4.08 -30.78
N ALA A 307 -24.20 2.89 -30.22
CA ALA A 307 -25.27 1.96 -29.88
C ALA A 307 -25.07 1.04 -28.64
N ALA A 308 -24.48 1.52 -27.54
CA ALA A 308 -24.49 0.78 -26.28
C ALA A 308 -25.73 1.13 -25.43
N SER A 309 -26.74 0.27 -25.47
CA SER A 309 -27.92 0.34 -24.59
C SER A 309 -27.64 -0.34 -23.25
N SER A 310 -27.91 0.37 -22.14
CA SER A 310 -27.66 -0.10 -20.77
C SER A 310 -28.59 -1.27 -20.38
N PRO A 311 -28.08 -2.34 -19.73
CA PRO A 311 -28.93 -3.35 -19.14
C PRO A 311 -29.49 -2.86 -17.78
N SER A 312 -30.81 -2.97 -17.64
CA SER A 312 -31.54 -2.77 -16.38
C SER A 312 -31.26 -3.93 -15.43
N ALA A 313 -30.55 -3.67 -14.34
CA ALA A 313 -30.35 -4.62 -13.24
C ALA A 313 -31.55 -4.57 -12.29
N THR A 314 -32.18 -5.72 -12.06
CA THR A 314 -33.24 -5.89 -11.04
C THR A 314 -32.58 -6.15 -9.68
N PRO A 315 -33.11 -5.61 -8.55
CA PRO A 315 -32.51 -5.84 -7.25
C PRO A 315 -32.70 -7.29 -6.81
N LEU A 316 -31.61 -7.96 -6.44
CA LEU A 316 -31.64 -9.24 -5.73
C LEU A 316 -31.90 -8.97 -4.24
N ASP A 317 -32.91 -9.63 -3.68
CA ASP A 317 -33.19 -9.64 -2.26
C ASP A 317 -32.01 -10.29 -1.50
N ALA A 318 -31.40 -9.53 -0.58
CA ALA A 318 -30.30 -10.00 0.26
C ALA A 318 -30.81 -10.95 1.35
N PRO A 319 -30.15 -12.10 1.59
CA PRO A 319 -30.43 -12.92 2.77
C PRO A 319 -29.95 -12.20 4.04
N ALA A 320 -30.61 -12.46 5.17
CA ALA A 320 -30.21 -11.98 6.49
C ALA A 320 -28.70 -12.20 6.73
N SER A 321 -28.04 -11.21 7.32
CA SER A 321 -26.57 -11.15 7.43
C SER A 321 -25.98 -12.39 8.13
N SER A 322 -24.81 -12.83 7.69
CA SER A 322 -24.11 -13.99 8.29
C SER A 322 -23.77 -13.78 9.77
N PHE A 323 -23.72 -12.52 10.22
CA PHE A 323 -23.41 -12.14 11.59
C PHE A 323 -24.52 -12.52 12.58
N ASP A 324 -25.78 -12.32 12.22
CA ASP A 324 -26.93 -12.70 13.07
C ASP A 324 -26.96 -14.22 13.31
N ALA A 325 -26.55 -15.01 12.31
CA ALA A 325 -26.45 -16.45 12.42
C ALA A 325 -25.32 -16.89 13.37
N VAL A 326 -24.19 -16.18 13.38
CA VAL A 326 -23.06 -16.42 14.29
C VAL A 326 -23.43 -16.04 15.73
N LEU A 327 -24.04 -14.86 15.94
CA LEU A 327 -24.52 -14.43 17.27
C LEU A 327 -25.55 -15.41 17.84
N ALA A 328 -26.51 -15.82 17.02
CA ALA A 328 -27.54 -16.80 17.40
C ALA A 328 -26.96 -18.20 17.67
N HIS A 329 -25.78 -18.54 17.14
CA HIS A 329 -25.09 -19.78 17.46
C HIS A 329 -24.34 -19.67 18.80
N ALA A 330 -23.60 -18.58 19.00
CA ALA A 330 -22.85 -18.32 20.24
C ALA A 330 -23.76 -18.21 21.47
N LEU A 331 -24.92 -17.54 21.34
CA LEU A 331 -25.96 -17.50 22.39
C LEU A 331 -26.51 -18.88 22.71
N ARG A 332 -26.71 -19.73 21.70
CA ARG A 332 -27.26 -21.08 21.87
C ARG A 332 -26.29 -22.03 22.57
N LEU A 333 -24.99 -21.81 22.36
CA LEU A 333 -23.92 -22.55 23.02
C LEU A 333 -23.62 -22.03 24.44
N GLY A 334 -24.23 -20.91 24.85
CA GLY A 334 -23.95 -20.25 26.13
C GLY A 334 -22.56 -19.64 26.20
N VAL A 335 -21.91 -19.41 25.05
CA VAL A 335 -20.59 -18.78 24.94
C VAL A 335 -20.69 -17.27 25.18
N LEU A 336 -21.81 -16.67 24.77
CA LEU A 336 -22.15 -15.27 25.04
C LEU A 336 -23.46 -15.21 25.83
N THR A 337 -23.55 -14.26 26.75
CA THR A 337 -24.86 -13.86 27.27
C THR A 337 -25.57 -12.92 26.29
N THR A 338 -26.87 -12.72 26.46
CA THR A 338 -27.63 -11.76 25.65
C THR A 338 -27.03 -10.36 25.76
N ALA A 339 -26.54 -9.97 26.94
CA ALA A 339 -25.91 -8.67 27.16
C ALA A 339 -24.54 -8.57 26.46
N ASP A 340 -23.75 -9.65 26.41
CA ASP A 340 -22.48 -9.66 25.66
C ASP A 340 -22.73 -9.57 24.16
N ALA A 341 -23.79 -10.21 23.67
CA ALA A 341 -24.18 -10.18 22.28
C ALA A 341 -24.68 -8.78 21.86
N GLU A 342 -25.54 -8.14 22.68
CA GLU A 342 -25.99 -6.75 22.48
C GLU A 342 -24.81 -5.79 22.49
N LYS A 343 -23.91 -5.91 23.47
CA LYS A 343 -22.72 -5.07 23.54
C LYS A 343 -21.78 -5.28 22.34
N LEU A 344 -21.59 -6.52 21.89
CA LEU A 344 -20.77 -6.81 20.70
C LEU A 344 -21.41 -6.25 19.43
N THR A 345 -22.73 -6.29 19.31
CA THR A 345 -23.47 -5.63 18.23
C THR A 345 -23.31 -4.11 18.28
N ASP A 346 -23.36 -3.50 19.46
CA ASP A 346 -23.16 -2.05 19.63
C ASP A 346 -21.72 -1.63 19.34
N ASP A 347 -20.72 -2.36 19.85
CA ASP A 347 -19.29 -2.12 19.63
C ASP A 347 -18.95 -2.27 18.12
N ILE A 348 -19.52 -3.28 17.45
CA ILE A 348 -19.40 -3.46 15.99
C ILE A 348 -20.14 -2.36 15.23
N ALA A 349 -21.34 -1.97 15.65
CA ALA A 349 -22.05 -0.86 15.03
C ALA A 349 -21.28 0.46 15.17
N GLU A 350 -20.62 0.71 16.30
CA GLU A 350 -19.76 1.86 16.51
C GLU A 350 -18.49 1.81 15.64
N GLY A 351 -17.80 0.66 15.59
CA GLY A 351 -16.65 0.44 14.72
C GLY A 351 -17.00 0.57 13.23
N LEU A 352 -18.08 -0.08 12.79
CA LEU A 352 -18.61 0.03 11.43
C LEU A 352 -19.08 1.46 11.12
N ASN A 353 -19.58 2.22 12.09
CA ASN A 353 -19.94 3.63 11.86
C ASN A 353 -18.69 4.50 11.66
N ILE A 354 -17.59 4.25 12.37
CA ILE A 354 -16.32 4.98 12.18
C ILE A 354 -15.72 4.63 10.81
N GLU A 355 -15.71 3.35 10.44
CA GLU A 355 -15.16 2.87 9.16
C GLU A 355 -16.06 3.21 7.96
N ALA A 356 -17.38 3.07 8.09
CA ALA A 356 -18.35 3.51 7.09
C ALA A 356 -18.34 5.03 6.95
N SER A 357 -18.09 5.80 8.02
CA SER A 357 -17.90 7.25 7.91
C SER A 357 -16.63 7.57 7.12
N ALA A 358 -15.51 6.87 7.37
CA ALA A 358 -14.30 7.04 6.58
C ALA A 358 -14.51 6.62 5.12
N ALA A 359 -15.15 5.49 4.85
CA ALA A 359 -15.46 5.00 3.52
C ALA A 359 -16.45 5.92 2.76
N MET A 360 -17.46 6.47 3.44
CA MET A 360 -18.39 7.45 2.88
C MET A 360 -17.74 8.81 2.62
N GLU A 361 -16.74 9.22 3.42
CA GLU A 361 -15.92 10.41 3.14
C GLU A 361 -15.01 10.21 1.91
N LEU A 362 -14.48 8.98 1.73
CA LEU A 362 -13.58 8.64 0.63
C LEU A 362 -14.28 8.32 -0.69
N ALA A 363 -15.48 7.74 -0.66
CA ALA A 363 -16.26 7.37 -1.84
C ALA A 363 -16.48 8.52 -2.84
N PRO A 364 -16.91 9.74 -2.44
CA PRO A 364 -17.05 10.86 -3.36
C PRO A 364 -15.70 11.34 -3.90
N LEU A 365 -14.63 11.34 -3.09
CA LEU A 365 -13.28 11.69 -3.57
C LEU A 365 -12.78 10.71 -4.65
N VAL A 366 -13.09 9.42 -4.52
CA VAL A 366 -12.74 8.40 -5.52
C VAL A 366 -13.57 8.56 -6.79
N ALA A 367 -14.88 8.83 -6.65
CA ALA A 367 -15.78 9.03 -7.77
C ALA A 367 -15.45 10.31 -8.56
N ASP A 368 -15.17 11.42 -7.87
CA ASP A 368 -14.76 12.69 -8.47
C ASP A 368 -13.40 12.57 -9.14
N ALA A 369 -12.44 11.86 -8.51
CA ALA A 369 -11.14 11.59 -9.12
C ALA A 369 -11.22 10.68 -10.36
N ALA A 370 -12.21 9.78 -10.43
CA ALA A 370 -12.46 8.96 -11.62
C ALA A 370 -13.10 9.77 -12.76
N ALA A 371 -14.02 10.68 -12.44
CA ALA A 371 -14.68 11.54 -13.42
C ALA A 371 -13.75 12.65 -13.97
N ALA A 372 -12.85 13.17 -13.14
CA ALA A 372 -11.93 14.26 -13.48
C ALA A 372 -10.77 13.87 -14.41
N ALA A 373 -10.51 12.57 -14.64
CA ALA A 373 -9.37 12.10 -15.41
C ALA A 373 -9.43 12.44 -16.93
N ALA A 374 -10.55 12.97 -17.44
CA ALA A 374 -10.74 13.31 -18.85
C ALA A 374 -10.28 14.74 -19.25
N ASP A 375 -10.00 15.63 -18.29
CA ASP A 375 -9.50 16.98 -18.52
C ASP A 375 -8.13 17.12 -17.83
N THR A 376 -7.10 17.61 -18.53
CA THR A 376 -5.73 17.70 -18.00
C THR A 376 -5.59 18.65 -16.80
N ALA A 377 -6.48 19.65 -16.67
CA ALA A 377 -6.54 20.48 -15.47
C ALA A 377 -7.24 19.75 -14.30
N ALA A 378 -8.35 19.06 -14.59
CA ALA A 378 -9.08 18.28 -13.61
C ALA A 378 -8.29 17.05 -13.12
N GLY A 379 -7.49 16.43 -13.99
CA GLY A 379 -6.61 15.31 -13.68
C GLY A 379 -5.53 15.69 -12.66
N ARG A 380 -4.90 16.86 -12.78
CA ARG A 380 -3.96 17.36 -11.75
C ARG A 380 -4.66 17.58 -10.40
N SER A 381 -5.88 18.11 -10.42
CA SER A 381 -6.69 18.28 -9.20
C SER A 381 -7.02 16.94 -8.55
N ALA A 382 -7.34 15.91 -9.33
CA ALA A 382 -7.62 14.56 -8.85
C ALA A 382 -6.37 13.89 -8.26
N SER A 383 -5.22 13.97 -8.94
CA SER A 383 -3.94 13.48 -8.42
C SER A 383 -3.59 14.13 -7.10
N ALA A 384 -3.77 15.46 -6.99
CA ALA A 384 -3.54 16.21 -5.77
C ALA A 384 -4.49 15.73 -4.65
N ALA A 385 -5.78 15.57 -4.94
CA ALA A 385 -6.75 15.06 -3.96
C ALA A 385 -6.39 13.66 -3.46
N ILE A 386 -5.96 12.76 -4.35
CA ILE A 386 -5.47 11.41 -3.97
C ILE A 386 -4.24 11.52 -3.06
N ALA A 387 -3.28 12.39 -3.40
CA ALA A 387 -2.08 12.59 -2.59
C ALA A 387 -2.41 13.11 -1.19
N MET A 388 -3.28 14.12 -1.09
CA MET A 388 -3.68 14.69 0.20
C MET A 388 -4.54 13.73 1.02
N GLY A 389 -5.51 13.04 0.40
CA GLY A 389 -6.31 12.01 1.07
C GLY A 389 -5.45 10.83 1.56
N THR A 390 -4.43 10.46 0.79
CA THR A 390 -3.42 9.47 1.21
C THR A 390 -2.66 9.98 2.43
N ALA A 391 -2.12 11.20 2.42
CA ALA A 391 -1.41 11.77 3.56
C ALA A 391 -2.27 11.77 4.84
N GLN A 392 -3.54 12.16 4.72
CA GLN A 392 -4.50 12.14 5.84
C GLN A 392 -4.75 10.73 6.37
N LEU A 393 -4.85 9.72 5.51
CA LEU A 393 -5.02 8.32 5.94
C LEU A 393 -3.79 7.80 6.69
N PHE A 394 -2.57 8.14 6.25
CA PHE A 394 -1.35 7.83 6.99
C PHE A 394 -1.36 8.44 8.39
N MET A 395 -1.86 9.68 8.51
CA MET A 395 -1.95 10.34 9.80
C MET A 395 -3.02 9.75 10.71
N ARG A 396 -4.19 9.44 10.17
CA ARG A 396 -5.21 8.70 10.93
C ARG A 396 -4.65 7.36 11.41
N CYS A 397 -3.89 6.64 10.57
CA CYS A 397 -3.18 5.42 10.98
C CYS A 397 -2.23 5.67 12.15
N ILE A 398 -1.39 6.70 12.06
CA ILE A 398 -0.46 7.05 13.12
C ILE A 398 -1.20 7.40 14.41
N ASP A 399 -2.19 8.28 14.37
CA ASP A 399 -2.85 8.78 15.57
C ASP A 399 -3.74 7.72 16.23
N THR A 400 -4.38 6.86 15.45
CA THR A 400 -5.20 5.75 15.99
C THR A 400 -4.36 4.57 16.49
N THR A 401 -3.23 4.29 15.83
CA THR A 401 -2.36 3.15 16.21
C THR A 401 -1.38 3.53 17.33
N PHE A 402 -0.92 4.77 17.34
CA PHE A 402 0.13 5.28 18.23
C PHE A 402 -0.39 6.40 19.16
N ASP A 403 -1.61 6.22 19.67
CA ASP A 403 -2.11 7.04 20.76
C ASP A 403 -1.21 6.83 21.99
N PRO A 404 -0.57 7.88 22.54
CA PRO A 404 0.34 7.75 23.70
C PRO A 404 -0.33 7.18 24.95
N ASP A 405 -1.65 7.26 25.08
CA ASP A 405 -2.39 6.65 26.19
C ASP A 405 -2.63 5.14 25.99
N VAL A 406 -2.51 4.66 24.74
CA VAL A 406 -2.73 3.25 24.34
C VAL A 406 -1.42 2.53 24.04
N LEU A 407 -0.39 3.29 23.62
CA LEU A 407 0.93 2.79 23.27
C LEU A 407 1.66 2.26 24.50
N ASP A 408 1.75 0.94 24.56
CA ASP A 408 2.79 0.29 25.32
C ASP A 408 4.02 0.20 24.41
N GLU A 409 5.11 0.90 24.72
CA GLU A 409 6.39 0.80 23.99
C GLU A 409 6.87 -0.66 23.84
N ARG A 410 6.39 -1.56 24.71
CA ARG A 410 6.67 -3.01 24.60
C ARG A 410 5.99 -3.65 23.39
N ARG A 411 4.93 -3.03 22.84
CA ARG A 411 4.10 -3.50 21.71
C ARG A 411 4.53 -2.96 20.34
N ASP A 412 5.38 -1.96 20.26
CA ASP A 412 6.13 -1.68 19.03
C ASP A 412 7.60 -1.47 19.38
N GLN A 413 8.28 -2.57 19.68
CA GLN A 413 9.67 -2.52 20.14
C GLN A 413 10.55 -1.78 19.12
N GLY A 414 11.10 -0.65 19.56
CA GLY A 414 11.93 0.21 18.73
C GLY A 414 11.18 1.05 17.70
N GLY A 415 9.85 1.18 17.79
CA GLY A 415 9.03 1.97 16.87
C GLY A 415 9.14 1.45 15.43
N THR A 416 9.20 0.12 15.24
CA THR A 416 9.48 -0.47 13.94
C THR A 416 8.32 -0.25 12.96
N ILE A 417 7.09 -0.45 13.43
CA ILE A 417 5.89 -0.24 12.60
C ILE A 417 5.71 1.27 12.37
N GLU A 418 5.82 2.06 13.44
CA GLU A 418 5.74 3.53 13.38
C GLU A 418 6.74 4.11 12.36
N GLY A 419 8.01 3.71 12.47
CA GLY A 419 9.08 4.16 11.57
C GLY A 419 8.84 3.76 10.12
N ASN A 420 8.30 2.57 9.86
CA ASN A 420 7.93 2.15 8.50
C ASN A 420 6.79 3.00 7.92
N ILE A 421 5.78 3.36 8.72
CA ILE A 421 4.68 4.22 8.30
C ILE A 421 5.20 5.61 7.94
N TYR A 422 6.06 6.21 8.79
CA TYR A 422 6.66 7.50 8.50
C TYR A 422 7.56 7.48 7.27
N GLN A 423 8.33 6.42 7.08
CA GLN A 423 9.14 6.25 5.87
C GLN A 423 8.25 6.21 4.61
N ALA A 424 7.18 5.41 4.62
CA ALA A 424 6.26 5.32 3.49
C ALA A 424 5.56 6.66 3.20
N ALA A 425 5.16 7.40 4.24
CA ALA A 425 4.63 8.76 4.09
C ALA A 425 5.65 9.71 3.44
N ALA A 426 6.91 9.65 3.87
CA ALA A 426 7.98 10.48 3.31
C ALA A 426 8.30 10.11 1.84
N MET A 427 8.24 8.82 1.49
CA MET A 427 8.40 8.35 0.11
C MET A 427 7.26 8.86 -0.79
N LEU A 428 6.03 8.90 -0.30
CA LEU A 428 4.91 9.49 -1.03
C LEU A 428 5.05 10.99 -1.19
N SER A 429 5.50 11.72 -0.16
CA SER A 429 5.80 13.15 -0.24
C SER A 429 6.85 13.43 -1.33
N TYR A 430 7.93 12.65 -1.34
CA TYR A 430 8.96 12.72 -2.39
C TYR A 430 8.37 12.55 -3.79
N TRP A 431 7.56 11.51 -4.02
CA TRP A 431 6.97 11.29 -5.34
C TRP A 431 5.92 12.32 -5.72
N ALA A 432 5.13 12.83 -4.76
CA ALA A 432 4.17 13.89 -5.03
C ALA A 432 4.88 15.15 -5.54
N GLN A 433 6.04 15.48 -4.97
CA GLN A 433 6.89 16.58 -5.42
C GLN A 433 7.53 16.29 -6.80
N GLU A 434 8.16 15.12 -6.96
CA GLU A 434 8.88 14.72 -8.18
C GLU A 434 7.94 14.59 -9.39
N LEU A 435 6.70 14.16 -9.17
CA LEU A 435 5.67 14.04 -10.20
C LEU A 435 4.85 15.31 -10.36
N HIS A 436 5.19 16.38 -9.65
CA HIS A 436 4.51 17.68 -9.68
C HIS A 436 3.00 17.58 -9.41
N VAL A 437 2.61 16.66 -8.53
CA VAL A 437 1.23 16.43 -8.12
C VAL A 437 0.82 17.45 -7.07
N VAL A 438 1.68 17.64 -6.05
CA VAL A 438 1.51 18.64 -4.99
C VAL A 438 2.89 19.17 -4.58
N SER A 439 2.97 20.39 -4.05
CA SER A 439 4.23 20.86 -3.46
C SER A 439 4.56 20.08 -2.19
N GLY A 440 5.85 19.85 -1.91
CA GLY A 440 6.25 19.15 -0.68
C GLY A 440 5.78 19.85 0.59
N ALA A 441 5.68 21.19 0.56
CA ALA A 441 5.20 21.99 1.70
C ALA A 441 3.71 21.73 2.01
N ASP A 442 2.88 21.57 0.98
CA ASP A 442 1.45 21.31 1.17
C ASP A 442 1.22 19.86 1.66
N PHE A 443 2.02 18.91 1.17
CA PHE A 443 1.97 17.52 1.64
C PHE A 443 2.36 17.43 3.12
N ASP A 444 3.48 18.04 3.51
CA ASP A 444 3.95 18.06 4.89
C ASP A 444 2.94 18.77 5.82
N ALA A 445 2.26 19.82 5.34
CA ALA A 445 1.20 20.48 6.09
C ALA A 445 -0.01 19.55 6.32
N CYS A 446 -0.35 18.70 5.35
CA CYS A 446 -1.45 17.72 5.48
C CYS A 446 -1.13 16.57 6.44
N LEU A 447 0.15 16.32 6.72
CA LEU A 447 0.53 15.36 7.75
C LEU A 447 0.30 15.90 9.17
N ASP A 448 0.09 17.21 9.37
CA ASP A 448 -0.16 17.85 10.68
C ASP A 448 0.77 17.37 11.83
N LEU A 449 2.00 16.98 11.50
CA LEU A 449 2.94 16.45 12.48
C LEU A 449 3.38 17.57 13.39
N SER A 450 3.48 17.31 14.70
CA SER A 450 3.98 18.28 15.69
C SER A 450 5.07 17.66 16.57
N GLY A 451 5.80 18.52 17.29
CA GLY A 451 6.79 18.12 18.30
C GLY A 451 7.81 17.08 17.81
N THR A 452 7.94 16.00 18.56
CA THR A 452 8.86 14.88 18.31
C THR A 452 8.52 14.12 17.02
N LYS A 453 7.22 13.91 16.73
CA LYS A 453 6.76 13.26 15.48
C LYS A 453 7.23 14.02 14.24
N ARG A 454 7.11 15.36 14.23
CA ARG A 454 7.62 16.22 13.15
C ARG A 454 9.13 16.12 13.00
N ALA A 455 9.85 16.15 14.12
CA ALA A 455 11.31 16.02 14.11
C ALA A 455 11.74 14.67 13.56
N MET A 456 11.11 13.56 13.97
CA MET A 456 11.40 12.22 13.49
C MET A 456 11.10 12.07 12.00
N TYR A 457 9.95 12.57 11.53
CA TYR A 457 9.63 12.54 10.10
C TYR A 457 10.67 13.31 9.27
N ARG A 458 10.93 14.58 9.60
CA ARG A 458 11.84 15.43 8.81
C ARG A 458 13.30 14.99 8.90
N ASN A 459 13.75 14.63 10.10
CA ASN A 459 15.16 14.35 10.34
C ASN A 459 15.50 12.90 10.01
N PHE A 460 14.60 11.95 10.22
CA PHE A 460 14.93 10.54 10.02
C PHE A 460 14.26 9.96 8.78
N SER A 461 12.93 10.08 8.69
CA SER A 461 12.15 9.36 7.68
C SER A 461 12.35 9.94 6.29
N THR A 462 12.44 11.27 6.14
CA THR A 462 12.65 11.92 4.84
C THR A 462 14.00 11.59 4.21
N PRO A 463 15.16 11.76 4.88
CA PRO A 463 16.45 11.36 4.30
C PRO A 463 16.50 9.86 3.97
N MET A 464 15.96 9.02 4.84
CA MET A 464 15.92 7.58 4.64
C MET A 464 15.05 7.18 3.44
N ALA A 465 13.87 7.80 3.27
CA ALA A 465 13.00 7.60 2.12
C ALA A 465 13.71 7.96 0.80
N VAL A 466 14.32 9.14 0.73
CA VAL A 466 15.04 9.59 -0.47
C VAL A 466 16.21 8.65 -0.80
N ALA A 467 16.99 8.25 0.20
CA ALA A 467 18.10 7.32 0.01
C ALA A 467 17.60 5.95 -0.49
N THR A 468 16.51 5.44 0.08
CA THR A 468 15.90 4.15 -0.31
C THR A 468 15.40 4.18 -1.75
N ILE A 469 14.72 5.26 -2.16
CA ILE A 469 14.25 5.45 -3.54
C ILE A 469 15.43 5.49 -4.51
N ARG A 470 16.44 6.32 -4.22
CA ARG A 470 17.63 6.46 -5.09
C ARG A 470 18.41 5.16 -5.22
N LYS A 471 18.50 4.38 -4.14
CA LYS A 471 19.17 3.08 -4.17
C LYS A 471 18.40 2.06 -5.01
N GLY A 472 17.08 2.17 -5.13
CA GLY A 472 16.26 1.17 -5.81
C GLY A 472 16.05 -0.11 -4.99
N SER A 473 16.46 -0.14 -3.72
CA SER A 473 16.33 -1.30 -2.82
C SER A 473 16.41 -0.88 -1.35
N LYS A 474 16.13 -1.82 -0.43
CA LYS A 474 16.25 -1.59 1.01
C LYS A 474 17.69 -1.21 1.40
N LEU A 475 17.82 -0.22 2.28
CA LEU A 475 19.10 0.14 2.89
C LEU A 475 19.55 -0.96 3.87
N SER A 476 20.83 -1.31 3.81
CA SER A 476 21.52 -2.07 4.85
C SER A 476 21.74 -1.20 6.09
N MET A 477 22.08 -1.82 7.23
CA MET A 477 22.33 -1.09 8.47
C MET A 477 23.51 -0.11 8.36
N ASP A 478 24.54 -0.45 7.58
CA ASP A 478 25.72 0.41 7.37
C ASP A 478 25.38 1.62 6.49
N GLU A 479 24.58 1.42 5.45
CA GLU A 479 24.09 2.50 4.58
C GLU A 479 23.14 3.42 5.36
N LEU A 480 22.23 2.84 6.14
CA LEU A 480 21.34 3.60 7.03
C LEU A 480 22.16 4.46 8.00
N SER A 481 23.18 3.88 8.64
CA SER A 481 24.07 4.62 9.53
C SER A 481 24.82 5.74 8.81
N SER A 482 25.18 5.54 7.55
CA SER A 482 25.87 6.54 6.73
C SER A 482 24.96 7.70 6.33
N VAL A 483 23.68 7.43 6.01
CA VAL A 483 22.66 8.45 5.74
C VAL A 483 22.39 9.30 6.97
N LEU A 484 22.41 8.70 8.17
CA LEU A 484 22.07 9.37 9.42
C LEU A 484 23.25 10.05 10.13
N ARG A 485 24.50 9.74 9.75
CA ARG A 485 25.71 10.28 10.37
C ARG A 485 25.77 11.81 10.40
N PRO A 486 25.37 12.57 9.36
CA PRO A 486 25.42 14.04 9.38
C PRO A 486 24.48 14.69 10.41
N MET A 487 23.66 13.91 11.10
CA MET A 487 22.60 14.37 11.98
C MET A 487 22.92 14.19 13.48
N GLN A 488 24.01 13.47 13.77
CA GLN A 488 24.58 13.27 15.09
C GLN A 488 25.72 14.26 15.31
#